data_AF-A0A538A9Y5-F1
#
_entry.id   AF-A0A538A9Y5-F1
#
_cell.length_a   1.000
_cell.length_b   1.000
_cell.length_c   1.000
_cell.angle_alpha   90.00
_cell.angle_beta   90.00
_cell.angle_gamma   90.00
#
_symmetry.space_group_name_H-M   'P 1'
#
loop_
_entity.id
_entity.type
_entity.pdbx_description
1 polymer ?
#
loop_
_entity_poly.entity_id
_entity_poly.type
_entity_poly.pdbx_seq_one_letter_code
_entity_poly.pdbx_strand_id
1 'polypeptide(L)'
;MTTDCTFCTVSAPNLVDQLEGAGISWKAYMEGLPSPCYQGPSSGEYAKKHDPFLYFDDVAGSAARCSHVVPLTQLGADLAGSALPMFAWITPDLCHDTHDCVVATGDGFLAGLIPRLQRAMGPDGVLFLTWDEGSTDAGCCGSPGGGHVATIVVGSAVAPGARLAGPFSHYSILRTIEAMWGLPPLRQAGCSCTEVMTAFFAAA
;
A
#
# COMPACT_ATOMS: atom_id res chain seq x y z
N MET A 1 -10.83 5.75 -8.65
CA MET A 1 -10.77 6.12 -10.09
C MET A 1 -10.41 4.87 -10.85
N THR A 2 -10.98 4.66 -12.03
CA THR A 2 -10.74 3.46 -12.87
C THR A 2 -10.07 3.84 -14.19
N THR A 3 -9.36 4.97 -14.19
CA THR A 3 -8.67 5.52 -15.35
C THR A 3 -7.30 6.02 -14.88
N ASP A 4 -6.29 5.91 -15.74
CA ASP A 4 -4.91 6.43 -15.57
C ASP A 4 -4.85 7.98 -15.53
N CYS A 5 -5.90 8.62 -15.01
CA CYS A 5 -6.01 10.04 -14.94
C CYS A 5 -4.96 10.60 -13.97
N THR A 6 -4.08 11.47 -14.45
CA THR A 6 -2.99 12.03 -13.65
C THR A 6 -3.30 13.41 -13.05
N PHE A 7 -4.41 14.01 -13.45
CA PHE A 7 -4.88 15.34 -13.01
C PHE A 7 -6.15 15.29 -12.17
N CYS A 8 -6.67 14.09 -11.98
CA CYS A 8 -7.85 13.88 -11.21
C CYS A 8 -7.57 14.12 -9.73
N THR A 9 -8.59 14.56 -9.00
CA THR A 9 -8.51 14.69 -7.55
C THR A 9 -9.75 14.19 -6.85
N VAL A 10 -9.61 13.91 -5.57
CA VAL A 10 -10.63 13.35 -4.70
C VAL A 10 -10.69 14.17 -3.43
N SER A 11 -11.87 14.76 -3.17
CA SER A 11 -12.19 15.40 -1.91
C SER A 11 -13.03 14.43 -1.07
N ALA A 12 -12.38 13.61 -0.25
CA ALA A 12 -13.04 12.66 0.63
C ALA A 12 -12.13 12.27 1.81
N PRO A 13 -12.70 11.83 2.94
CA PRO A 13 -11.91 11.22 4.02
C PRO A 13 -11.11 10.04 3.49
N ASN A 14 -9.86 9.94 3.93
CA ASN A 14 -8.93 8.91 3.51
C ASN A 14 -8.15 8.34 4.70
N LEU A 15 -7.33 7.32 4.45
CA LEU A 15 -6.59 6.63 5.51
C LEU A 15 -5.65 7.58 6.27
N VAL A 16 -5.06 8.60 5.63
CA VAL A 16 -4.20 9.59 6.29
C VAL A 16 -4.96 10.33 7.39
N ASP A 17 -6.24 10.70 7.17
CA ASP A 17 -7.06 11.34 8.20
C ASP A 17 -7.21 10.45 9.45
N GLN A 18 -7.38 9.14 9.24
CA GLN A 18 -7.55 8.18 10.33
C GLN A 18 -6.24 7.95 11.08
N LEU A 19 -5.14 7.78 10.33
CA LEU A 19 -3.82 7.57 10.90
C LEU A 19 -3.44 8.78 11.76
N GLU A 20 -3.54 10.01 11.23
CA GLU A 20 -3.22 11.22 11.97
C GLU A 20 -4.16 11.44 13.16
N GLY A 21 -5.47 11.18 12.99
CA GLY A 21 -6.45 11.27 14.07
C GLY A 21 -6.17 10.30 15.23
N ALA A 22 -5.54 9.16 14.96
CA ALA A 22 -5.12 8.17 15.94
C ALA A 22 -3.67 8.36 16.43
N GLY A 23 -2.95 9.39 15.96
CA GLY A 23 -1.54 9.59 16.29
C GLY A 23 -0.59 8.56 15.66
N ILE A 24 -1.01 7.90 14.59
CA ILE A 24 -0.24 6.90 13.86
C ILE A 24 0.61 7.62 12.80
N SER A 25 1.94 7.51 12.95
CA SER A 25 2.88 8.08 11.97
C SER A 25 2.80 7.33 10.65
N TRP A 26 2.88 8.07 9.54
CA TRP A 26 2.79 7.51 8.20
C TRP A 26 3.83 8.12 7.25
N LYS A 27 4.30 7.33 6.29
CA LYS A 27 5.11 7.80 5.17
C LYS A 27 4.87 6.92 3.94
N ALA A 28 4.88 7.53 2.76
CA ALA A 28 4.78 6.83 1.49
C ALA A 28 6.09 6.99 0.70
N TYR A 29 6.69 5.86 0.33
CA TYR A 29 7.97 5.77 -0.35
C TYR A 29 7.74 5.34 -1.80
N MET A 30 7.99 6.25 -2.74
CA MET A 30 7.78 6.00 -4.16
C MET A 30 9.12 5.91 -4.88
N GLU A 31 9.39 4.79 -5.55
CA GLU A 31 10.60 4.65 -6.35
C GLU A 31 10.55 5.58 -7.57
N GLY A 32 11.71 6.12 -7.96
CA GLY A 32 11.81 7.07 -9.07
C GLY A 32 11.21 8.47 -8.81
N LEU A 33 10.52 8.70 -7.69
CA LEU A 33 9.98 10.02 -7.34
C LEU A 33 11.13 11.04 -7.24
N PRO A 34 11.11 12.15 -7.99
CA PRO A 34 12.27 13.03 -8.11
C PRO A 34 12.49 13.92 -6.89
N SER A 35 11.43 14.22 -6.14
CA SER A 35 11.46 15.01 -4.92
C SER A 35 10.20 14.72 -4.08
N PRO A 36 10.22 14.97 -2.76
CA PRO A 36 9.02 14.90 -1.96
C PRO A 36 7.89 15.74 -2.56
N CYS A 37 6.65 15.24 -2.47
CA CYS A 37 5.46 15.92 -2.99
C CYS A 37 5.49 16.24 -4.50
N TYR A 38 6.22 15.48 -5.33
CA TYR A 38 6.19 15.70 -6.79
C TYR A 38 4.82 15.32 -7.37
N GLN A 39 4.05 16.30 -7.85
CA GLN A 39 2.66 16.10 -8.31
C GLN A 39 2.50 15.92 -9.83
N GLY A 40 3.60 15.90 -10.57
CA GLY A 40 3.58 15.68 -12.02
C GLY A 40 3.17 14.24 -12.37
N PRO A 41 2.78 13.97 -13.63
CA PRO A 41 2.22 12.69 -14.03
C PRO A 41 3.23 11.53 -13.96
N SER A 42 4.51 11.80 -14.23
CA SER A 42 5.59 10.80 -14.23
C SER A 42 6.98 11.45 -14.16
N SER A 43 8.00 10.65 -13.85
CA SER A 43 9.42 11.05 -13.87
C SER A 43 10.31 9.82 -14.04
N GLY A 44 10.85 9.60 -15.25
CA GLY A 44 11.47 8.31 -15.58
C GLY A 44 10.45 7.19 -15.45
N GLU A 45 10.78 6.14 -14.69
CA GLU A 45 9.90 4.99 -14.41
C GLU A 45 8.88 5.25 -13.28
N TYR A 46 8.94 6.41 -12.59
CA TYR A 46 7.89 6.79 -11.65
C TYR A 46 6.62 7.18 -12.40
N ALA A 47 5.48 6.62 -11.98
CA ALA A 47 4.16 6.95 -12.49
C ALA A 47 3.22 7.37 -11.35
N LYS A 48 2.73 8.62 -11.38
CA LYS A 48 1.80 9.14 -10.36
C LYS A 48 0.52 8.31 -10.24
N LYS A 49 0.09 7.62 -11.31
CA LYS A 49 -1.06 6.70 -11.24
C LYS A 49 -0.91 5.60 -10.18
N HIS A 50 0.32 5.24 -9.78
CA HIS A 50 0.61 4.28 -8.72
C HIS A 50 0.89 4.95 -7.34
N ASP A 51 0.69 6.27 -7.23
CA ASP A 51 0.76 7.04 -5.98
C ASP A 51 -0.64 7.52 -5.57
N PRO A 52 -1.37 6.77 -4.74
CA PRO A 52 -2.75 7.11 -4.37
C PRO A 52 -2.85 8.39 -3.51
N PHE A 53 -1.78 8.78 -2.82
CA PHE A 53 -1.82 9.90 -1.86
C PHE A 53 -1.96 11.24 -2.58
N LEU A 54 -1.33 11.39 -3.74
CA LEU A 54 -1.35 12.63 -4.52
C LEU A 54 -2.67 12.88 -5.28
N TYR A 55 -3.67 12.01 -5.12
CA TYR A 55 -5.03 12.21 -5.60
C TYR A 55 -5.95 12.84 -4.56
N PHE A 56 -5.62 12.79 -3.28
CA PHE A 56 -6.44 13.38 -2.22
C PHE A 56 -6.11 14.86 -2.05
N ASP A 57 -7.13 15.73 -2.19
CA ASP A 57 -6.94 17.18 -2.15
C ASP A 57 -6.32 17.65 -0.82
N ASP A 58 -6.70 17.01 0.30
CA ASP A 58 -6.21 17.30 1.65
C ASP A 58 -4.77 16.84 1.88
N VAL A 59 -4.28 15.88 1.08
CA VAL A 59 -2.88 15.44 1.11
C VAL A 59 -2.05 16.30 0.16
N ALA A 60 -2.40 16.35 -1.12
CA ALA A 60 -1.67 17.09 -2.15
C ALA A 60 -1.66 18.60 -1.92
N GLY A 61 -2.73 19.16 -1.34
CA GLY A 61 -2.85 20.58 -1.00
C GLY A 61 -2.21 20.97 0.33
N SER A 62 -1.80 20.02 1.16
CA SER A 62 -1.20 20.27 2.47
C SER A 62 0.31 20.04 2.44
N ALA A 63 1.10 21.09 2.60
CA ALA A 63 2.56 20.97 2.64
C ALA A 63 3.06 20.00 3.73
N ALA A 64 2.37 19.96 4.88
CA ALA A 64 2.70 19.05 5.97
C ALA A 64 2.48 17.58 5.56
N ARG A 65 1.29 17.24 5.05
CA ARG A 65 0.96 15.86 4.63
C ARG A 65 1.75 15.44 3.40
N CYS A 66 1.80 16.28 2.38
CA CYS A 66 2.48 15.97 1.12
C CYS A 66 4.00 15.75 1.30
N SER A 67 4.61 16.36 2.32
CA SER A 67 6.02 16.11 2.65
C SER A 67 6.32 14.67 3.10
N HIS A 68 5.29 13.88 3.44
CA HIS A 68 5.41 12.46 3.78
C HIS A 68 5.35 11.54 2.55
N VAL A 69 5.08 12.08 1.36
CA VAL A 69 5.20 11.36 0.09
C VAL A 69 6.61 11.63 -0.44
N VAL A 70 7.49 10.63 -0.35
CA VAL A 70 8.93 10.80 -0.51
C VAL A 70 9.56 9.81 -1.50
N PRO A 71 10.75 10.13 -2.05
CA PRO A 71 11.51 9.16 -2.82
C PRO A 71 11.89 7.92 -1.99
N LEU A 72 11.82 6.73 -2.59
CA LEU A 72 12.20 5.46 -1.96
C LEU A 72 13.63 5.47 -1.41
N THR A 73 14.52 6.29 -1.97
CA THR A 73 15.89 6.47 -1.48
C THR A 73 15.97 6.92 -0.02
N GLN A 74 14.91 7.53 0.54
CA GLN A 74 14.84 7.88 1.96
C GLN A 74 14.65 6.67 2.88
N LEU A 75 14.05 5.57 2.40
CA LEU A 75 13.76 4.38 3.21
C LEU A 75 15.01 3.80 3.86
N GLY A 76 16.15 3.84 3.16
CA GLY A 76 17.41 3.33 3.70
C GLY A 76 17.85 4.05 4.97
N ALA A 77 17.71 5.38 5.00
CA ALA A 77 18.04 6.20 6.16
C ALA A 77 17.04 5.96 7.31
N ASP A 78 15.75 5.86 7.00
CA ASP A 78 14.71 5.61 8.01
C ASP A 78 14.85 4.23 8.67
N LEU A 79 15.19 3.20 7.89
CA LEU A 79 15.49 1.87 8.39
C LEU A 79 16.74 1.86 9.29
N ALA A 80 17.78 2.60 8.93
CA ALA A 80 19.02 2.67 9.72
C ALA A 80 18.86 3.49 11.00
N GLY A 81 18.06 4.56 10.95
CA GLY A 81 17.82 5.48 12.06
C GLY A 81 16.75 5.01 13.06
N SER A 82 16.16 3.82 12.88
CA SER A 82 14.96 3.38 13.62
C SER A 82 13.82 4.41 13.56
N ALA A 83 13.67 5.05 12.39
CA ALA A 83 12.71 6.12 12.13
C ALA A 83 11.61 5.69 11.14
N LEU A 84 11.43 4.38 10.94
CA LEU A 84 10.35 3.84 10.12
C LEU A 84 9.00 4.25 10.72
N PRO A 85 8.04 4.77 9.93
CA PRO A 85 6.72 5.10 10.43
C PRO A 85 5.95 3.84 10.85
N MET A 86 4.92 4.00 11.67
CA MET A 86 4.03 2.88 12.02
C MET A 86 3.24 2.39 10.81
N PHE A 87 2.91 3.27 9.87
CA PHE A 87 2.37 2.93 8.55
C PHE A 87 3.35 3.34 7.45
N ALA A 88 3.93 2.37 6.75
CA ALA A 88 4.78 2.59 5.58
C ALA A 88 4.06 2.07 4.32
N TRP A 89 3.91 2.94 3.33
CA TRP A 89 3.49 2.55 1.98
C TRP A 89 4.70 2.56 1.05
N ILE A 90 4.89 1.53 0.23
CA ILE A 90 6.00 1.46 -0.72
C ILE A 90 5.44 1.10 -2.10
N THR A 91 5.65 1.96 -3.10
CA THR A 91 5.36 1.66 -4.50
C THR A 91 6.69 1.61 -5.28
N PRO A 92 7.06 0.46 -5.87
CA PRO A 92 8.19 0.38 -6.81
C PRO A 92 7.90 1.15 -8.11
N ASP A 93 8.92 1.34 -8.94
CA ASP A 93 8.75 1.97 -10.25
C ASP A 93 8.19 0.97 -11.28
N LEU A 94 7.86 1.44 -12.49
CA LEU A 94 7.24 0.61 -13.54
C LEU A 94 8.05 -0.64 -13.94
N CYS A 95 9.35 -0.70 -13.62
CA CYS A 95 10.15 -1.90 -13.86
C CYS A 95 10.09 -2.85 -12.65
N HIS A 96 10.27 -2.33 -11.44
CA HIS A 96 10.30 -3.16 -10.24
C HIS A 96 8.90 -3.55 -9.73
N ASP A 97 7.83 -2.87 -10.15
CA ASP A 97 6.43 -3.24 -9.88
C ASP A 97 5.91 -4.35 -10.82
N THR A 98 6.75 -4.80 -11.77
CA THR A 98 6.49 -5.84 -12.78
C THR A 98 5.56 -5.44 -13.93
N HIS A 99 5.32 -4.14 -14.13
CA HIS A 99 4.51 -3.63 -15.24
C HIS A 99 5.26 -3.69 -16.58
N ASP A 100 6.43 -3.04 -16.68
CA ASP A 100 7.20 -2.90 -17.93
C ASP A 100 8.38 -3.87 -18.03
N CYS A 101 8.78 -4.45 -16.91
CA CYS A 101 9.87 -5.43 -16.84
C CYS A 101 9.36 -6.82 -16.46
N VAL A 102 10.18 -7.83 -16.75
CA VAL A 102 9.88 -9.22 -16.40
C VAL A 102 9.81 -9.41 -14.89
N VAL A 103 8.98 -10.37 -14.46
CA VAL A 103 8.78 -10.72 -13.03
C VAL A 103 10.11 -10.94 -12.28
N ALA A 104 11.13 -11.50 -12.94
CA ALA A 104 12.44 -11.71 -12.32
C ALA A 104 13.13 -10.41 -11.86
N THR A 105 12.85 -9.28 -12.52
CA THR A 105 13.38 -7.97 -12.12
C THR A 105 12.72 -7.49 -10.82
N GLY A 106 11.39 -7.54 -10.74
CA GLY A 106 10.66 -7.22 -9.51
C GLY A 106 10.97 -8.19 -8.37
N ASP A 107 11.10 -9.49 -8.64
CA ASP A 107 11.51 -10.49 -7.64
C ASP A 107 12.92 -10.19 -7.08
N GLY A 108 13.87 -9.83 -7.93
CA GLY A 108 15.21 -9.39 -7.51
C GLY A 108 15.18 -8.14 -6.62
N PHE A 109 14.33 -7.17 -6.95
CA PHE A 109 14.11 -5.98 -6.12
C PHE A 109 13.52 -6.35 -4.74
N LEU A 110 12.46 -7.16 -4.71
CA LEU A 110 11.80 -7.60 -3.48
C LEU A 110 12.73 -8.45 -2.61
N ALA A 111 13.58 -9.30 -3.20
CA ALA A 111 14.56 -10.11 -2.48
C ALA A 111 15.58 -9.25 -1.71
N GLY A 112 15.90 -8.05 -2.20
CA GLY A 112 16.72 -7.07 -1.48
C GLY A 112 15.95 -6.29 -0.41
N LEU A 113 14.68 -5.98 -0.66
CA LEU A 113 13.87 -5.10 0.17
C LEU A 113 13.19 -5.83 1.35
N ILE A 114 12.44 -6.90 1.08
CA ILE A 114 11.57 -7.58 2.06
C ILE A 114 12.35 -8.03 3.30
N PRO A 115 13.54 -8.67 3.21
CA PRO A 115 14.27 -9.07 4.41
C PRO A 115 14.68 -7.90 5.30
N ARG A 116 14.90 -6.71 4.74
CA ARG A 116 15.22 -5.50 5.51
C ARG A 116 14.00 -4.99 6.27
N LEU A 117 12.83 -4.98 5.61
CA LEU A 117 11.55 -4.61 6.24
C LEU A 117 11.17 -5.58 7.36
N GLN A 118 11.26 -6.89 7.11
CA GLN A 118 10.97 -7.91 8.13
C GLN A 118 11.82 -7.74 9.40
N ARG A 119 13.09 -7.35 9.26
CA ARG A 119 13.95 -7.08 10.43
C ARG A 119 13.57 -5.79 11.16
N ALA A 120 13.10 -4.78 10.43
CA ALA A 120 12.82 -3.46 10.99
C ALA A 120 11.44 -3.36 11.65
N MET A 121 10.46 -4.16 11.20
CA MET A 121 9.07 -4.04 11.65
C MET A 121 8.77 -4.65 13.03
N GLY A 122 9.70 -5.41 13.60
CA GLY A 122 9.56 -5.99 14.93
C GLY A 122 8.49 -7.11 15.02
N PRO A 123 8.18 -7.57 16.24
CA PRO A 123 7.32 -8.74 16.47
C PRO A 123 5.84 -8.51 16.13
N ASP A 124 5.40 -7.25 16.14
CA ASP A 124 4.00 -6.86 15.89
C ASP A 124 3.80 -6.30 14.47
N GLY A 125 4.87 -6.26 13.67
CA GLY A 125 4.86 -5.76 12.32
C GLY A 125 4.23 -6.73 11.33
N VAL A 126 3.43 -6.18 10.40
CA VAL A 126 2.81 -6.91 9.30
C VAL A 126 3.12 -6.21 7.97
N LEU A 127 3.55 -6.98 6.98
CA LEU A 127 3.78 -6.55 5.60
C LEU A 127 2.72 -7.19 4.72
N PHE A 128 1.99 -6.36 3.98
CA PHE A 128 1.13 -6.79 2.89
C PHE A 128 1.87 -6.51 1.57
N LEU A 129 2.17 -7.57 0.82
CA LEU A 129 2.66 -7.50 -0.56
C LEU A 129 1.51 -7.84 -1.49
N THR A 130 1.16 -6.96 -2.41
CA THR A 130 0.04 -7.11 -3.33
C THR A 130 0.32 -6.38 -4.64
N TRP A 131 -0.54 -6.58 -5.64
CA TRP A 131 -0.53 -5.88 -6.93
C TRP A 131 -1.82 -5.09 -7.07
N ASP A 132 -1.77 -3.96 -7.75
CA ASP A 132 -2.93 -3.08 -7.96
C ASP A 132 -3.93 -3.65 -8.98
N GLU A 133 -3.45 -4.38 -9.98
CA GLU A 133 -4.27 -5.06 -10.97
C GLU A 133 -3.68 -6.39 -11.47
N GLY A 134 -4.56 -7.23 -12.00
CA GLY A 134 -4.21 -8.45 -12.71
C GLY A 134 -4.14 -8.21 -14.22
N SER A 135 -3.73 -9.23 -14.97
CA SER A 135 -3.61 -9.14 -16.43
C SER A 135 -4.95 -9.17 -17.21
N THR A 136 -6.08 -9.21 -16.49
CA THR A 136 -7.44 -9.24 -17.07
C THR A 136 -8.40 -8.56 -16.11
N ASP A 137 -9.58 -8.16 -16.58
CA ASP A 137 -10.65 -7.61 -15.71
C ASP A 137 -11.38 -8.68 -14.88
N ALA A 138 -11.01 -9.96 -15.00
CA ALA A 138 -11.70 -11.07 -14.37
C ALA A 138 -11.49 -11.08 -12.85
N GLY A 139 -12.43 -10.46 -12.12
CA GLY A 139 -12.49 -10.53 -10.66
C GLY A 139 -13.18 -11.81 -10.15
N CYS A 140 -13.47 -11.86 -8.84
CA CYS A 140 -14.22 -12.98 -8.27
C CYS A 140 -15.71 -12.91 -8.63
N CYS A 141 -16.35 -14.09 -8.60
CA CYS A 141 -17.78 -14.17 -8.27
C CYS A 141 -18.68 -13.48 -9.30
N GLY A 142 -18.23 -13.44 -10.57
CA GLY A 142 -18.93 -12.80 -11.67
C GLY A 142 -18.84 -11.27 -11.70
N SER A 143 -18.07 -10.65 -10.81
CA SER A 143 -17.87 -9.20 -10.76
C SER A 143 -16.53 -8.82 -11.43
N PRO A 144 -16.54 -8.03 -12.52
CA PRO A 144 -15.31 -7.44 -13.04
C PRO A 144 -14.74 -6.45 -12.01
N GLY A 145 -13.41 -6.37 -11.89
CA GLY A 145 -12.81 -5.62 -10.78
C GLY A 145 -11.30 -5.46 -10.80
N GLY A 146 -10.68 -5.37 -11.97
CA GLY A 146 -9.23 -5.21 -12.11
C GLY A 146 -8.43 -6.51 -12.00
N GLY A 147 -9.10 -7.67 -12.03
CA GLY A 147 -8.43 -8.98 -12.10
C GLY A 147 -8.21 -9.69 -10.77
N HIS A 148 -7.59 -10.87 -10.85
CA HIS A 148 -7.19 -11.65 -9.69
C HIS A 148 -5.69 -11.50 -9.43
N VAL A 149 -5.34 -10.82 -8.34
CA VAL A 149 -3.97 -10.52 -7.95
C VAL A 149 -3.47 -11.42 -6.83
N ALA A 150 -2.15 -11.62 -6.75
CA ALA A 150 -1.55 -12.24 -5.58
C ALA A 150 -1.60 -11.26 -4.40
N THR A 151 -1.79 -11.79 -3.19
CA THR A 151 -1.58 -11.02 -1.95
C THR A 151 -0.90 -11.94 -0.94
N ILE A 152 0.26 -11.49 -0.48
CA ILE A 152 1.13 -12.23 0.43
C ILE A 152 1.22 -11.40 1.72
N VAL A 153 0.96 -12.05 2.85
CA VAL A 153 1.03 -11.42 4.17
C VAL A 153 2.21 -12.02 4.91
N VAL A 154 3.06 -11.16 5.47
CA VAL A 154 4.31 -11.53 6.10
C VAL A 154 4.44 -10.82 7.44
N GLY A 155 4.83 -11.54 8.48
CA GLY A 155 5.02 -10.99 9.83
C GLY A 155 5.05 -12.11 10.86
N SER A 156 5.58 -11.85 12.05
CA SER A 156 5.59 -12.85 13.13
C SER A 156 4.21 -13.09 13.74
N ALA A 157 3.30 -12.12 13.64
CA ALA A 157 1.90 -12.29 14.00
C ALA A 157 1.09 -13.09 12.94
N VAL A 158 1.69 -13.41 11.79
CA VAL A 158 1.02 -14.12 10.70
C VAL A 158 1.18 -15.63 10.89
N ALA A 159 0.06 -16.35 10.91
CA ALA A 159 0.02 -17.80 10.99
C ALA A 159 0.77 -18.45 9.81
N PRO A 160 1.86 -19.20 10.04
CA PRO A 160 2.66 -19.77 8.97
C PRO A 160 1.84 -20.70 8.06
N GLY A 161 1.92 -20.47 6.75
CA GLY A 161 1.23 -21.29 5.76
C GLY A 161 -0.29 -21.08 5.69
N ALA A 162 -0.84 -20.11 6.43
CA ALA A 162 -2.25 -19.75 6.34
C ALA A 162 -2.62 -19.35 4.91
N ARG A 163 -3.82 -19.75 4.49
CA ARG A 163 -4.39 -19.44 3.19
C ARG A 163 -5.84 -19.06 3.39
N LEU A 164 -6.23 -17.93 2.82
CA LEU A 164 -7.61 -17.49 2.78
C LEU A 164 -8.21 -17.84 1.42
N ALA A 165 -9.36 -18.51 1.44
CA ALA A 165 -10.15 -18.79 0.26
C ALA A 165 -11.45 -17.99 0.36
N GLY A 166 -11.71 -17.13 -0.62
CA GLY A 166 -12.90 -16.28 -0.64
C GLY A 166 -12.70 -15.01 -1.45
N PRO A 167 -13.77 -14.21 -1.63
CA PRO A 167 -13.69 -12.93 -2.32
C PRO A 167 -13.03 -11.87 -1.42
N PHE A 168 -11.71 -11.77 -1.48
CA PHE A 168 -10.95 -10.67 -0.91
C PHE A 168 -10.61 -9.65 -1.99
N SER A 169 -10.59 -8.37 -1.62
CA SER A 169 -10.17 -7.26 -2.49
C SER A 169 -9.23 -6.33 -1.75
N HIS A 170 -8.75 -5.27 -2.40
CA HIS A 170 -7.99 -4.22 -1.70
C HIS A 170 -8.77 -3.59 -0.54
N TYR A 171 -10.11 -3.57 -0.59
CA TYR A 171 -10.91 -3.13 0.55
C TYR A 171 -10.80 -4.07 1.75
N SER A 172 -10.54 -5.37 1.54
CA SER A 172 -10.27 -6.30 2.64
C SER A 172 -8.92 -6.03 3.31
N ILE A 173 -7.91 -5.60 2.54
CA ILE A 173 -6.62 -5.16 3.09
C ILE A 173 -6.84 -3.90 3.93
N LEU A 174 -7.52 -2.88 3.39
CA LEU A 174 -7.86 -1.65 4.13
C LEU A 174 -8.66 -1.95 5.40
N ARG A 175 -9.71 -2.76 5.28
CA ARG A 175 -10.55 -3.19 6.42
C ARG A 175 -9.75 -3.91 7.50
N THR A 176 -8.74 -4.67 7.10
CA THR A 176 -7.85 -5.37 8.04
C THR A 176 -6.93 -4.39 8.76
N ILE A 177 -6.31 -3.45 8.05
CA ILE A 177 -5.48 -2.38 8.63
C ILE A 177 -6.29 -1.53 9.61
N GLU A 178 -7.50 -1.12 9.21
CA GLU A 178 -8.40 -0.35 10.08
C GLU A 178 -8.77 -1.14 11.33
N ALA A 179 -9.08 -2.44 11.20
CA ALA A 179 -9.40 -3.30 12.34
C ALA A 179 -8.22 -3.48 13.30
N MET A 180 -6.98 -3.60 12.80
CA MET A 180 -5.77 -3.74 13.63
C MET A 180 -5.56 -2.54 14.56
N TRP A 181 -5.89 -1.33 14.10
CA TRP A 181 -5.74 -0.09 14.87
C TRP A 181 -7.06 0.44 15.47
N GLY A 182 -8.15 -0.32 15.36
CA GLY A 182 -9.46 0.10 15.87
C GLY A 182 -10.04 1.33 15.17
N LEU A 183 -9.66 1.58 13.91
CA LEU A 183 -10.12 2.69 13.10
C LEU A 183 -11.53 2.38 12.53
N PRO A 184 -12.40 3.40 12.35
CA PRO A 184 -13.69 3.21 11.71
C PRO A 184 -13.50 2.83 10.23
N PRO A 185 -14.32 1.98 9.61
CA PRO A 185 -14.07 1.60 8.23
C PRO A 185 -14.43 2.67 7.21
N LEU A 186 -13.56 2.89 6.23
CA LEU A 186 -13.77 3.81 5.12
C LEU A 186 -14.52 3.14 3.97
N ARG A 187 -15.60 3.80 3.51
CA ARG A 187 -16.28 3.47 2.24
C ARG A 187 -16.58 1.95 2.12
N GLN A 188 -16.12 1.29 1.06
CA GLN A 188 -16.36 -0.13 0.83
C GLN A 188 -15.70 -1.04 1.85
N ALA A 189 -14.66 -0.61 2.57
CA ALA A 189 -14.14 -1.38 3.72
C ALA A 189 -15.20 -1.55 4.82
N GLY A 190 -16.20 -0.65 4.89
CA GLY A 190 -17.31 -0.72 5.83
C GLY A 190 -18.48 -1.58 5.37
N CYS A 191 -18.43 -2.17 4.17
CA CYS A 191 -19.45 -3.10 3.71
C CYS A 191 -19.46 -4.34 4.61
N SER A 192 -20.64 -4.86 4.93
CA SER A 192 -20.77 -6.19 5.55
C SER A 192 -20.24 -7.33 4.66
N CYS A 193 -20.06 -7.05 3.37
CA CYS A 193 -19.47 -7.93 2.38
C CYS A 193 -17.93 -7.91 2.34
N THR A 194 -17.29 -7.00 3.09
CA THR A 194 -15.83 -6.89 3.13
C THR A 194 -15.30 -7.47 4.44
N GLU A 195 -14.67 -8.63 4.32
CA GLU A 195 -14.15 -9.36 5.47
C GLU A 195 -12.77 -8.85 5.91
N VAL A 196 -12.55 -8.84 7.22
CA VAL A 196 -11.21 -8.73 7.81
C VAL A 196 -10.49 -10.05 7.58
N MET A 197 -9.21 -10.00 7.20
CA MET A 197 -8.38 -11.18 6.93
C MET A 197 -7.91 -11.87 8.22
N THR A 198 -8.81 -12.09 9.19
CA THR A 198 -8.50 -12.54 10.55
C THR A 198 -7.79 -13.89 10.59
N ALA A 199 -8.02 -14.80 9.64
CA ALA A 199 -7.36 -16.11 9.68
C ALA A 199 -5.83 -16.04 9.45
N PHE A 200 -5.31 -14.89 8.97
CA PHE A 200 -3.86 -14.67 8.98
C PHE A 200 -3.32 -14.36 10.37
N PHE A 201 -4.11 -13.78 11.25
CA PHE A 201 -3.66 -13.29 12.55
C PHE A 201 -4.33 -14.13 13.63
N ALA A 202 -3.57 -15.04 14.24
CA ALA A 202 -4.10 -15.78 15.38
C ALA A 202 -4.54 -14.75 16.45
N ALA A 203 -5.70 -15.00 17.08
CA ALA A 203 -6.13 -14.19 18.21
C ALA A 203 -5.04 -14.25 19.30
N ALA A 204 -4.53 -13.07 19.68
CA ALA A 204 -3.70 -12.92 20.87
C ALA A 204 -4.49 -13.28 22.14
#